data_AF-A0A4P0XXS3-F1
#
_entry.id   AF-A0A4P0XXS3-F1
#
_cell.length_a   1.000
_cell.length_b   1.000
_cell.length_c   1.000
_cell.angle_alpha   90.00
_cell.angle_beta   90.00
_cell.angle_gamma   90.00
#
_symmetry.space_group_name_H-M   'P 1'
#
loop_
_entity.id
_entity.type
_entity.pdbx_description
1 polymer ?
#
loop_
_entity_poly.entity_id
_entity_poly.type
_entity_poly.pdbx_seq_one_letter_code
_entity_poly.pdbx_strand_id
1 'polypeptide(L)'
;MHKKTLFSRAGRLAVAVSGALALAGAALPANASTLRIAMTAADIPLTLGQPDQGYEGNRFTGIPLYDALVEWDLSQGEKPSGLVPGLATEWHIDPQNTSRWIFTLRPGGEVS
;
A
#
# COMPACT_ATOMS: atom_id res chain seq x y z
N MET A 1 -53.66 -37.27 1.15
CA MET A 1 -52.53 -36.98 2.07
C MET A 1 -51.37 -36.42 1.25
N HIS A 2 -51.09 -35.11 1.33
CA HIS A 2 -49.90 -34.50 0.71
C HIS A 2 -49.20 -33.66 1.77
N LYS A 3 -48.10 -34.18 2.35
CA LYS A 3 -47.25 -33.44 3.27
C LYS A 3 -46.40 -32.47 2.43
N LYS A 4 -46.73 -31.18 2.44
CA LYS A 4 -45.87 -30.14 1.86
C LYS A 4 -44.71 -29.88 2.82
N THR A 5 -43.51 -30.28 2.43
CA THR A 5 -42.26 -30.00 3.13
C THR A 5 -42.03 -28.49 3.18
N LEU A 6 -42.20 -27.90 4.36
CA LEU A 6 -41.96 -26.49 4.64
C LEU A 6 -40.45 -26.26 4.78
N PHE A 7 -39.80 -25.78 3.71
CA PHE A 7 -38.51 -25.10 3.89
C PHE A 7 -38.78 -23.78 4.61
N SER A 8 -38.46 -23.75 5.91
CA SER A 8 -38.70 -22.59 6.76
C SER A 8 -37.84 -21.40 6.35
N ARG A 9 -38.34 -20.18 6.58
CA ARG A 9 -37.60 -18.93 6.33
C ARG A 9 -36.26 -18.87 7.08
N ALA A 10 -36.14 -19.59 8.20
CA ALA A 10 -34.89 -19.70 8.96
C ALA A 10 -33.79 -20.46 8.20
N GLY A 11 -34.16 -21.47 7.39
CA GLY A 11 -33.19 -22.19 6.55
C GLY A 11 -32.60 -21.32 5.43
N ARG A 12 -33.36 -20.33 4.94
CA ARG A 12 -32.89 -19.39 3.91
C ARG A 12 -31.95 -18.33 4.48
N LEU A 13 -32.19 -17.89 5.73
CA LEU A 13 -31.32 -16.93 6.41
C LEU A 13 -29.98 -17.56 6.82
N ALA A 14 -29.99 -18.81 7.27
CA ALA A 14 -28.76 -19.54 7.62
C ALA A 14 -27.83 -19.72 6.41
N VAL A 15 -28.38 -20.07 5.23
CA VAL A 15 -27.59 -20.21 3.99
C VAL A 15 -27.00 -18.87 3.54
N ALA A 16 -27.74 -17.77 3.65
CA ALA A 16 -27.26 -16.44 3.26
C ALA A 16 -26.12 -15.93 4.16
N VAL A 17 -26.20 -16.17 5.48
CA VAL A 17 -25.16 -15.77 6.44
C VAL A 17 -23.89 -16.58 6.25
N SER A 18 -24.00 -17.90 6.01
CA SER A 18 -22.83 -18.74 5.72
C SER A 18 -22.13 -18.36 4.42
N GLY A 19 -22.87 -17.98 3.38
CA GLY A 19 -22.29 -17.50 2.11
C GLY A 19 -21.53 -16.18 2.25
N ALA A 20 -22.07 -15.23 3.02
CA ALA A 20 -21.42 -13.95 3.28
C ALA A 20 -20.12 -14.10 4.11
N LEU A 21 -20.10 -15.03 5.08
CA LEU A 21 -18.88 -15.32 5.86
C LEU A 21 -17.79 -15.99 5.02
N ALA A 22 -18.16 -16.86 4.07
CA ALA A 22 -17.20 -17.51 3.18
C ALA A 22 -16.53 -16.52 2.21
N LEU A 23 -17.25 -15.49 1.77
CA LEU A 23 -16.72 -14.41 0.94
C LEU A 23 -15.86 -13.42 1.73
N ALA A 24 -16.17 -13.18 3.01
CA ALA A 24 -15.37 -12.33 3.89
C ALA A 24 -14.04 -12.98 4.34
N GLY A 25 -13.98 -14.32 4.36
CA GLY A 25 -12.76 -15.08 4.72
C GLY A 25 -11.80 -15.36 3.56
N ALA A 26 -12.23 -15.14 2.31
CA ALA A 26 -11.42 -15.37 1.12
C ALA A 26 -10.58 -14.12 0.79
N ALA A 27 -9.66 -13.74 1.68
CA ALA A 27 -8.53 -12.93 1.26
C ALA A 27 -7.72 -13.78 0.28
N LEU A 28 -7.90 -13.56 -1.02
CA LEU A 28 -7.07 -14.20 -2.04
C LEU A 28 -5.61 -13.87 -1.72
N PRO A 29 -4.72 -14.87 -1.61
CA PRO A 29 -3.31 -14.58 -1.45
C PRO A 29 -2.90 -13.68 -2.62
N ALA A 30 -2.25 -12.55 -2.33
CA ALA A 30 -1.64 -11.74 -3.36
C ALA A 30 -0.76 -12.66 -4.21
N ASN A 31 -1.10 -12.83 -5.49
CA ASN A 31 -0.38 -13.74 -6.37
C ASN A 31 1.08 -13.26 -6.46
N ALA A 32 1.99 -13.94 -5.78
CA ALA A 32 3.41 -13.64 -5.86
C ALA A 32 3.87 -13.92 -7.30
N SER A 33 4.17 -12.85 -8.04
CA SER A 33 4.70 -12.91 -9.40
C SER A 33 6.11 -12.31 -9.46
N THR A 34 7.01 -12.90 -10.24
CA THR A 34 8.36 -12.35 -10.41
C THR A 34 8.37 -11.24 -11.46
N LEU A 35 8.68 -10.01 -11.05
CA LEU A 35 9.05 -8.92 -11.95
C LEU A 35 10.54 -9.01 -12.29
N ARG A 36 10.88 -9.04 -13.58
CA ARG A 36 12.28 -8.99 -14.06
C ARG A 36 12.51 -7.66 -14.76
N ILE A 37 13.48 -6.88 -14.27
CA ILE A 37 13.82 -5.58 -14.82
C ILE A 37 15.28 -5.64 -15.26
N ALA A 38 15.57 -5.25 -16.49
CA ALA A 38 16.94 -5.10 -16.96
C ALA A 38 17.55 -3.80 -16.39
N MET A 39 18.82 -3.85 -16.01
CA MET A 39 19.59 -2.74 -15.45
C MET A 39 21.00 -2.73 -16.05
N THR A 40 21.76 -1.66 -15.85
CA THR A 40 23.12 -1.59 -16.39
C THR A 40 24.07 -2.47 -15.57
N ALA A 41 25.17 -2.94 -16.17
CA ALA A 41 26.02 -3.97 -15.55
C ALA A 41 26.96 -3.45 -14.44
N ALA A 42 26.88 -2.17 -14.07
CA ALA A 42 27.56 -1.64 -12.88
C ALA A 42 26.84 -2.00 -11.56
N ASP A 43 25.66 -2.64 -11.67
CA ASP A 43 24.57 -2.58 -10.69
C ASP A 43 24.31 -3.91 -9.95
N ILE A 44 25.08 -4.22 -8.90
CA ILE A 44 24.48 -4.95 -7.77
C ILE A 44 24.25 -3.92 -6.67
N PRO A 45 23.04 -3.34 -6.59
CA PRO A 45 22.78 -2.28 -5.62
C PRO A 45 22.93 -2.81 -4.20
N LEU A 46 23.67 -2.10 -3.37
CA LEU A 46 23.77 -2.40 -1.95
C LEU A 46 22.41 -2.12 -1.30
N THR A 47 21.86 -3.09 -0.58
CA THR A 47 20.58 -2.98 0.14
C THR A 47 20.74 -2.38 1.53
N LEU A 48 21.94 -1.89 1.87
CA LEU A 48 22.25 -1.32 3.19
C LEU A 48 21.91 0.18 3.18
N GLY A 49 20.63 0.49 3.34
CA GLY A 49 20.16 1.87 3.51
C GLY A 49 20.27 2.71 2.23
N GLN A 50 21.06 3.79 2.28
CA GLN A 50 21.13 4.75 1.17
C GLN A 50 21.64 4.06 -0.10
N PRO A 51 20.85 4.02 -1.19
CA PRO A 51 21.26 3.35 -2.40
C PRO A 51 22.54 3.95 -2.97
N ASP A 52 23.51 3.09 -3.28
CA ASP A 52 24.70 3.47 -4.04
C ASP A 52 24.36 3.62 -5.53
N GLN A 53 25.28 4.12 -6.35
CA GLN A 53 25.07 4.30 -7.81
C GLN A 53 24.05 5.39 -8.22
N GLY A 54 23.77 6.37 -7.36
CA GLY A 54 22.96 7.53 -7.75
C GLY A 54 21.51 7.19 -8.05
N TYR A 55 21.01 7.50 -9.25
CA TYR A 55 19.59 7.32 -9.57
C TYR A 55 19.19 5.85 -9.80
N GLU A 56 20.10 5.02 -10.30
CA GLU A 56 19.80 3.59 -10.54
C GLU A 56 19.59 2.84 -9.21
N GLY A 57 20.45 3.07 -8.20
CA GLY A 57 20.21 2.51 -6.86
C GLY A 57 18.86 2.92 -6.28
N ASN A 58 18.47 4.19 -6.43
CA ASN A 58 17.15 4.64 -5.95
C ASN A 58 15.99 3.94 -6.67
N ARG A 59 16.12 3.69 -7.99
CA ARG A 59 15.09 2.99 -8.76
C ARG A 59 14.97 1.50 -8.41
N PHE A 60 16.06 0.85 -8.05
CA PHE A 60 16.09 -0.61 -7.89
C PHE A 60 16.07 -1.10 -6.45
N THR A 61 16.56 -0.32 -5.49
CA THR A 61 16.53 -0.67 -4.06
C THR A 61 15.88 0.40 -3.20
N GLY A 62 16.13 1.69 -3.43
CA GLY A 62 15.61 2.76 -2.58
C GLY A 62 14.09 2.81 -2.52
N ILE A 63 13.45 3.10 -3.65
CA ILE A 63 11.99 3.24 -3.75
C ILE A 63 11.26 1.91 -3.51
N PRO A 64 11.74 0.75 -4.02
CA PRO A 64 11.02 -0.51 -3.80
C PRO A 64 11.11 -1.06 -2.37
N LEU A 65 12.15 -0.74 -1.60
CA LEU A 65 12.35 -1.27 -0.25
C LEU A 65 11.84 -0.35 0.86
N TYR A 66 11.78 0.96 0.62
CA TYR A 66 11.44 1.95 1.64
C TYR A 66 10.31 2.87 1.18
N ASP A 67 9.29 3.01 2.02
CA ASP A 67 8.23 3.99 1.79
C ASP A 67 8.70 5.40 2.18
N ALA A 68 8.35 6.41 1.36
CA ALA A 68 8.61 7.81 1.68
C ALA A 68 7.56 8.38 2.66
N LEU A 69 7.90 9.47 3.36
CA LEU A 69 6.93 10.22 4.17
C LEU A 69 5.83 10.83 3.29
N VAL A 70 6.23 11.46 2.18
CA VAL A 70 5.36 12.08 1.17
C VAL A 70 5.86 11.70 -0.21
N GLU A 71 4.94 11.62 -1.17
CA GLU A 71 5.22 11.26 -2.56
C GLU A 71 4.83 12.38 -3.52
N TRP A 72 5.26 12.27 -4.78
CA TRP A 72 4.88 13.19 -5.84
C TRP A 72 3.64 12.68 -6.59
N ASP A 73 2.68 13.57 -6.85
CA ASP A 73 1.56 13.27 -7.73
C ASP A 73 2.01 13.29 -9.19
N LEU A 74 2.14 12.09 -9.76
CA LEU A 74 2.51 11.87 -11.15
C LEU A 74 1.31 11.46 -12.03
N SER A 75 0.07 11.66 -11.55
CA SER A 75 -1.14 11.28 -12.29
C SER A 75 -1.41 12.14 -13.54
N GLN A 76 -0.69 13.24 -13.70
CA GLN A 76 -0.81 14.20 -14.80
C GLN A 76 0.56 14.79 -15.16
N GLY A 77 0.70 15.34 -16.37
CA GLY A 77 1.94 15.97 -16.85
C GLY A 77 1.82 17.42 -17.33
N GLU A 78 0.69 18.10 -17.10
CA GLU A 78 0.41 19.45 -17.58
C GLU A 78 0.82 20.56 -16.60
N LYS A 79 0.92 20.26 -15.30
CA LYS A 79 1.32 21.21 -14.25
C LYS A 79 2.37 20.58 -13.32
N PRO A 80 3.14 21.39 -12.59
CA PRO A 80 4.09 20.86 -11.61
C PRO A 80 3.42 19.86 -10.65
N SER A 81 4.10 18.76 -10.38
CA SER A 81 3.62 17.74 -9.45
C SER A 81 3.48 18.30 -8.04
N GLY A 82 2.31 18.07 -7.45
CA GLY A 82 2.07 18.33 -6.03
C GLY A 82 2.57 17.17 -5.15
N LEU A 83 2.42 17.33 -3.84
CA LEU A 83 2.70 16.28 -2.87
C LEU A 83 1.43 15.50 -2.53
N VAL A 84 1.54 14.19 -2.39
CA VAL A 84 0.48 13.28 -1.92
C VAL A 84 0.97 12.44 -0.72
N PRO A 85 0.05 11.94 0.12
CA PRO A 85 0.40 11.12 1.27
C PRO A 85 1.19 9.85 0.92
N GLY A 86 2.22 9.55 1.72
CA GLY A 86 2.94 8.27 1.75
C GLY A 86 2.77 7.59 3.12
N LEU A 87 3.85 7.48 3.90
CA LEU A 87 3.77 7.12 5.32
C LEU A 87 3.10 8.22 6.15
N ALA A 88 3.29 9.50 5.80
CA ALA A 88 2.65 10.62 6.46
C ALA A 88 1.35 11.01 5.75
N THR A 89 0.29 11.18 6.53
CA THR A 89 -1.03 11.61 6.05
C THR A 89 -1.24 13.11 6.11
N GLU A 90 -0.46 13.80 6.94
CA GLU A 90 -0.47 15.25 7.08
C GLU A 90 0.95 15.74 7.41
N TRP A 91 1.27 16.94 6.96
CA TRP A 91 2.51 17.62 7.29
C TRP A 91 2.32 19.14 7.34
N HIS A 92 2.96 19.79 8.29
CA HIS A 92 2.95 21.24 8.40
C HIS A 92 4.26 21.76 9.02
N ILE A 93 4.53 23.05 8.79
CA ILE A 93 5.63 23.75 9.45
C ILE A 93 5.17 24.12 10.86
N ASP A 94 6.04 23.92 11.85
CA ASP A 94 5.82 24.34 13.23
C ASP A 94 5.65 25.89 13.26
N PRO A 95 4.50 26.42 13.72
CA PRO A 95 4.24 27.86 13.69
C PRO A 95 5.16 28.65 14.65
N GLN A 96 5.81 27.99 15.61
CA GLN A 96 6.79 28.60 16.51
C GLN A 96 8.23 28.43 16.03
N ASN A 97 8.50 27.55 15.06
CA ASN A 97 9.82 27.33 14.47
C ASN A 97 9.73 26.91 13.01
N THR A 98 9.94 27.86 12.09
CA THR A 98 9.79 27.62 10.65
C THR A 98 10.85 26.69 10.04
N SER A 99 11.88 26.32 10.79
CA SER A 99 12.87 25.32 10.39
C SER A 99 12.49 23.89 10.79
N ARG A 100 11.35 23.70 11.48
CA ARG A 100 10.85 22.38 11.90
C ARG A 100 9.59 22.01 11.12
N TRP A 101 9.58 20.78 10.61
CA TRP A 101 8.40 20.14 10.02
C TRP A 101 7.83 19.09 10.97
N ILE A 102 6.50 19.04 11.06
CA ILE A 102 5.74 18.07 11.84
C ILE A 102 4.96 17.20 10.87
N PHE A 103 5.10 15.88 10.99
CA PHE A 103 4.42 14.88 10.15
C PHE A 103 3.51 14.01 11.02
N THR A 104 2.27 13.79 10.58
CA THR A 104 1.35 12.81 11.18
C THR A 104 1.45 11.51 10.37
N LEU A 105 1.85 10.42 11.01
CA LEU A 105 2.02 9.11 10.36
C LEU A 105 0.70 8.33 10.28
N ARG A 106 0.55 7.52 9.23
CA ARG A 106 -0.56 6.57 9.10
C ARG A 106 -0.54 5.53 10.24
N PRO A 107 -1.70 5.09 10.76
CA PRO A 107 -1.75 4.02 11.76
C PRO A 107 -1.06 2.74 11.25
N GLY A 108 -0.22 2.14 12.09
CA GLY A 108 0.50 0.90 11.76
C GLY A 108 1.75 1.09 10.88
N GLY A 109 2.15 2.33 10.56
CA GLY A 109 3.46 2.60 9.98
C GLY A 109 4.55 2.49 11.05
N GLU A 110 5.44 1.51 10.93
CA GLU A 110 6.70 1.49 11.69
C GLU A 110 7.74 2.34 10.96
N VAL A 111 8.43 3.20 11.70
CA VAL A 111 9.62 3.92 11.18
C VAL A 111 10.81 3.04 11.54
N SER A 112 11.43 2.43 10.53
CA SER A 112 12.61 1.57 10.66
C SER A 112 13.85 2.35 11.09
#